data_AF-A0AAN8FFQ9-F1
#
_entry.id   AF-A0AAN8FFQ9-F1
#
_cell.length_a   1.000
_cell.length_b   1.000
_cell.length_c   1.000
_cell.angle_alpha   90.00
_cell.angle_beta   90.00
_cell.angle_gamma   90.00
#
_symmetry.space_group_name_H-M   'P 1'
#
loop_
_entity.id
_entity.type
_entity.pdbx_description
1 polymer ?
#
loop_
_entity_poly.entity_id
_entity_poly.type
_entity_poly.pdbx_seq_one_letter_code
_entity_poly.pdbx_strand_id
1 'polypeptide(L)'
;MPEPEHTSSPDSAGQSPGDPSSPGSSKRNGKTAKPRLTAHQKNTNHKDAENKRRTAIRDNFLRLSQIVPGTEGQERSEQVMLTKSKDFLVDGIDEIRRLKLEAESKGLQLSDLGDLNDTDYGGPKWRQPHLDKYYKNKSKKASKSGNVQDDADGEAEDE
;
A
#
# COMPACT_ATOMS: atom_id res chain seq x y z
N MET A 1 -16.30 -29.27 44.20
CA MET A 1 -14.93 -28.82 44.59
C MET A 1 -14.66 -27.50 43.86
N PRO A 2 -14.05 -26.52 44.53
CA PRO A 2 -13.97 -25.12 44.08
C PRO A 2 -12.87 -24.88 43.05
N GLU A 3 -13.02 -23.77 42.30
CA GLU A 3 -12.03 -23.19 41.39
C GLU A 3 -10.76 -22.69 42.09
N PRO A 4 -9.72 -22.35 41.31
CA PRO A 4 -9.06 -21.09 41.58
C PRO A 4 -8.84 -20.22 40.35
N GLU A 5 -9.27 -18.97 40.50
CA GLU A 5 -8.94 -17.78 39.73
C GLU A 5 -7.54 -17.31 40.11
N HIS A 6 -6.72 -16.79 39.18
CA HIS A 6 -5.67 -15.81 39.48
C HIS A 6 -5.28 -14.97 38.24
N THR A 7 -5.82 -13.75 38.20
CA THR A 7 -5.16 -12.44 38.08
C THR A 7 -3.91 -12.22 37.20
N SER A 8 -3.93 -11.06 36.52
CA SER A 8 -2.87 -10.06 36.29
C SER A 8 -2.38 -9.84 34.85
N SER A 9 -2.84 -8.72 34.27
CA SER A 9 -2.09 -7.90 33.31
C SER A 9 -0.97 -7.14 34.04
N PRO A 10 0.08 -6.68 33.34
CA PRO A 10 0.02 -5.28 32.90
C PRO A 10 0.68 -4.95 31.55
N ASP A 11 0.12 -3.91 30.94
CA ASP A 11 0.73 -2.78 30.21
C ASP A 11 2.27 -2.74 30.08
N SER A 12 2.81 -2.44 28.89
CA SER A 12 3.25 -1.07 28.57
C SER A 12 4.10 -0.93 27.30
N ALA A 13 3.81 0.18 26.63
CA ALA A 13 4.52 1.01 25.66
C ALA A 13 6.00 0.73 25.29
N GLY A 14 6.35 1.17 24.06
CA GLY A 14 7.59 1.95 23.89
C GLY A 14 8.46 1.65 22.67
N GLN A 15 8.42 2.60 21.72
CA GLN A 15 9.53 3.14 20.93
C GLN A 15 10.39 2.27 19.97
N SER A 16 10.39 2.69 18.70
CA SER A 16 11.54 2.64 17.77
C SER A 16 12.70 3.48 18.34
N PRO A 17 14.00 3.16 18.12
CA PRO A 17 14.65 3.50 16.84
C PRO A 17 15.86 2.60 16.42
N GLY A 18 16.36 2.79 15.21
CA GLY A 18 17.79 2.62 14.90
C GLY A 18 18.18 1.48 13.95
N ASP A 19 18.53 1.86 12.73
CA ASP A 19 19.37 1.08 11.80
C ASP A 19 20.84 1.13 12.31
N PRO A 20 21.55 -0.02 12.35
CA PRO A 20 22.90 0.03 11.81
C PRO A 20 23.23 -1.21 10.97
N SER A 21 23.49 -0.96 9.68
CA SER A 21 24.64 -1.47 8.91
C SER A 21 25.39 -2.66 9.53
N SER A 22 25.11 -3.84 8.96
CA SER A 22 25.80 -5.11 9.21
C SER A 22 27.26 -5.10 8.76
N PRO A 23 28.19 -5.56 9.60
CA PRO A 23 29.06 -6.65 9.17
C PRO A 23 29.01 -7.82 10.17
N GLY A 24 29.26 -9.02 9.66
CA GLY A 24 28.89 -10.27 10.30
C GLY A 24 29.65 -10.69 11.56
N SER A 25 29.14 -11.81 12.10
CA SER A 25 29.66 -12.71 13.13
C SER A 25 29.33 -12.39 14.60
N SER A 26 28.30 -13.12 15.07
CA SER A 26 28.31 -13.89 16.32
C SER A 26 28.57 -13.16 17.65
N LYS A 27 27.53 -12.56 18.23
CA LYS A 27 27.36 -12.49 19.69
C LYS A 27 25.90 -12.70 20.09
N ARG A 28 25.61 -13.91 20.59
CA ARG A 28 24.30 -14.32 21.10
C ARG A 28 24.07 -13.67 22.47
N ASN A 29 23.39 -12.52 22.51
CA ASN A 29 22.85 -11.94 23.74
C ASN A 29 21.32 -11.83 23.66
N GLY A 30 20.64 -12.81 24.27
CA GLY A 30 19.56 -12.57 25.23
C GLY A 30 18.30 -11.81 24.83
N LYS A 31 18.00 -11.60 23.54
CA LYS A 31 16.66 -11.20 23.10
C LYS A 31 15.94 -12.49 22.75
N THR A 32 14.87 -12.81 23.48
CA THR A 32 13.97 -13.94 23.19
C THR A 32 13.75 -14.05 21.69
N ALA A 33 14.50 -14.94 21.04
CA ALA A 33 14.44 -15.09 19.60
C ALA A 33 13.03 -15.57 19.31
N LYS A 34 12.21 -14.73 18.67
CA LYS A 34 10.85 -15.10 18.27
C LYS A 34 10.94 -16.48 17.62
N PRO A 35 10.22 -17.49 18.12
CA PRO A 35 10.35 -18.84 17.61
C PRO A 35 10.10 -18.83 16.11
N ARG A 36 10.97 -19.51 15.35
CA ARG A 36 10.80 -19.65 13.91
C ARG A 36 9.46 -20.36 13.67
N LEU A 37 8.54 -19.69 13.00
CA LEU A 37 7.21 -20.24 12.66
C LEU A 37 7.37 -21.59 11.96
N THR A 38 6.65 -22.60 12.43
CA THR A 38 6.60 -23.91 11.77
C THR A 38 5.97 -23.79 10.38
N ALA A 39 6.17 -24.76 9.49
CA ALA A 39 5.55 -24.74 8.16
C ALA A 39 4.01 -24.65 8.25
N HIS A 40 3.41 -25.37 9.21
CA HIS A 40 1.98 -25.29 9.50
C HIS A 40 1.56 -23.89 9.96
N GLN A 41 2.30 -23.30 10.91
CA GLN A 41 2.01 -21.96 11.44
C GLN A 41 2.21 -20.85 10.39
N LYS A 42 3.13 -21.04 9.44
CA LYS A 42 3.26 -20.13 8.29
C LYS A 42 2.04 -20.21 7.37
N ASN A 43 1.52 -21.42 7.12
CA ASN A 43 0.34 -21.62 6.29
C ASN A 43 -0.90 -20.97 6.93
N THR A 44 -1.11 -21.19 8.24
CA THR A 44 -2.23 -20.56 8.96
C THR A 44 -2.09 -19.03 8.96
N ASN A 45 -0.93 -18.50 9.33
CA ASN A 45 -0.71 -17.04 9.31
C ASN A 45 -0.88 -16.42 7.92
N HIS A 46 -0.48 -17.11 6.85
CA HIS A 46 -0.68 -16.64 5.49
C HIS A 46 -2.17 -16.55 5.15
N LYS A 47 -2.96 -17.58 5.47
CA LYS A 47 -4.41 -17.58 5.27
C LYS A 47 -5.09 -16.48 6.08
N ASP A 48 -4.69 -16.33 7.34
CA ASP A 48 -5.28 -15.32 8.24
C ASP A 48 -4.95 -13.90 7.79
N ALA A 49 -3.70 -13.63 7.43
CA ALA A 49 -3.27 -12.35 6.91
C ALA A 49 -4.01 -11.98 5.61
N GLU A 50 -4.20 -12.95 4.71
CA GLU A 50 -4.93 -12.73 3.46
C GLU A 50 -6.43 -12.54 3.69
N ASN A 51 -7.04 -13.31 4.59
CA ASN A 51 -8.44 -13.11 4.98
C ASN A 51 -8.66 -11.73 5.59
N LYS A 52 -7.75 -11.29 6.46
CA LYS A 52 -7.76 -9.93 7.03
C LYS A 52 -7.63 -8.87 5.93
N ARG A 53 -6.68 -9.04 5.01
CA ARG A 53 -6.50 -8.13 3.86
C ARG A 53 -7.78 -8.04 3.02
N ARG A 54 -8.39 -9.17 2.67
CA ARG A 54 -9.64 -9.21 1.88
C ARG A 54 -10.82 -8.58 2.60
N THR A 55 -10.93 -8.81 3.90
CA THR A 55 -12.00 -8.21 4.72
C THR A 55 -11.86 -6.69 4.74
N ALA A 56 -10.65 -6.18 4.99
CA ALA A 56 -10.38 -4.73 4.96
C ALA A 56 -10.68 -4.10 3.60
N ILE A 57 -10.40 -4.80 2.49
CA ILE A 57 -10.75 -4.32 1.14
C ILE A 57 -12.28 -4.22 1.00
N ARG A 58 -13.03 -5.23 1.42
CA ARG A 58 -14.51 -5.22 1.34
C ARG A 58 -15.13 -4.12 2.20
N ASP A 59 -14.63 -3.93 3.42
CA ASP A 59 -15.11 -2.88 4.30
C ASP A 59 -14.91 -1.48 3.68
N ASN A 60 -13.80 -1.29 2.96
CA ASN A 60 -13.57 -0.06 2.21
C ASN A 60 -14.55 0.12 1.03
N PHE A 61 -14.89 -0.96 0.31
CA PHE A 61 -15.92 -0.89 -0.74
C PHE A 61 -17.31 -0.58 -0.18
N LEU A 62 -17.65 -1.15 0.98
CA LEU A 62 -18.89 -0.82 1.68
C LEU A 62 -18.92 0.67 2.06
N ARG A 63 -17.82 1.20 2.59
CA ARG A 63 -17.72 2.64 2.90
C ARG A 63 -17.85 3.50 1.64
N LEU A 64 -17.23 3.10 0.53
CA LEU A 64 -17.35 3.81 -0.74
C LEU A 64 -18.80 3.86 -1.22
N SER A 65 -19.58 2.78 -1.04
CA SER A 65 -20.98 2.75 -1.47
C SER A 65 -21.90 3.74 -0.73
N GLN A 66 -21.48 4.19 0.46
CA GLN A 66 -22.22 5.18 1.24
C GLN A 66 -21.88 6.63 0.84
N ILE A 67 -20.72 6.83 0.21
CA ILE A 67 -20.22 8.16 -0.16
C ILE A 67 -20.58 8.49 -1.60
N VAL A 68 -20.50 7.49 -2.50
CA VAL A 68 -20.73 7.69 -3.94
C VAL A 68 -22.23 7.57 -4.24
N PRO A 69 -22.88 8.64 -4.72
CA PRO A 69 -24.32 8.61 -4.99
C PRO A 69 -24.72 7.50 -5.96
N GLY A 70 -25.84 6.82 -5.68
CA GLY A 70 -26.39 5.78 -6.56
C GLY A 70 -25.58 4.48 -6.64
N THR A 71 -24.73 4.21 -5.64
CA THR A 71 -23.97 2.96 -5.51
C THR A 71 -24.34 2.10 -4.30
N GLU A 72 -25.35 2.51 -3.54
CA GLU A 72 -25.86 1.76 -2.39
C GLU A 72 -26.27 0.33 -2.80
N GLY A 73 -25.76 -0.67 -2.09
CA GLY A 73 -26.03 -2.08 -2.40
C GLY A 73 -25.21 -2.66 -3.56
N GLN A 74 -24.31 -1.89 -4.17
CA GLN A 74 -23.42 -2.35 -5.25
C GLN A 74 -22.00 -2.68 -4.77
N GLU A 75 -21.77 -2.81 -3.46
CA GLU A 75 -20.44 -3.02 -2.86
C GLU A 75 -19.73 -4.31 -3.32
N ARG A 76 -20.49 -5.26 -3.88
CA ARG A 76 -19.95 -6.52 -4.44
C ARG A 76 -19.44 -6.41 -5.87
N SER A 77 -19.84 -5.37 -6.61
CA SER A 77 -19.41 -5.16 -7.99
C SER A 77 -18.24 -4.19 -8.02
N GLU A 78 -17.03 -4.69 -7.76
CA GLU A 78 -15.80 -3.89 -7.65
C GLU A 78 -15.61 -2.96 -8.87
N GLN A 79 -15.82 -3.48 -10.09
CA GLN A 79 -15.69 -2.68 -11.32
C GLN A 79 -16.70 -1.53 -11.38
N VAL A 80 -17.98 -1.79 -11.12
CA VAL A 80 -19.02 -0.77 -11.17
C VAL A 80 -18.79 0.31 -10.11
N MET A 81 -18.40 -0.11 -8.90
CA MET A 81 -18.04 0.79 -7.81
C MET A 81 -16.90 1.73 -8.21
N LEU A 82 -15.80 1.20 -8.76
CA LEU A 82 -14.64 2.00 -9.13
C LEU A 82 -14.95 2.96 -10.30
N THR A 83 -15.72 2.51 -11.30
CA THR A 83 -16.14 3.38 -12.41
C THR A 83 -17.00 4.54 -11.91
N LYS A 84 -18.07 4.27 -11.15
CA LYS A 84 -18.93 5.33 -10.62
C LYS A 84 -18.20 6.26 -9.66
N SER A 85 -17.28 5.72 -8.85
CA SER A 85 -16.44 6.54 -7.96
C SER A 85 -15.56 7.50 -8.75
N LYS A 86 -14.93 7.02 -9.82
CA LYS A 86 -14.11 7.86 -10.71
C LYS A 86 -14.95 8.96 -11.35
N ASP A 87 -16.12 8.63 -11.88
CA ASP A 87 -16.98 9.62 -12.54
C ASP A 87 -17.46 10.68 -11.54
N PHE A 88 -17.86 10.28 -10.33
CA PHE A 88 -18.22 11.22 -9.25
C PHE A 88 -17.07 12.18 -8.86
N LEU A 89 -15.82 11.70 -8.85
CA LEU A 89 -14.66 12.55 -8.58
C LEU A 89 -14.41 13.56 -9.71
N VAL A 90 -14.59 13.14 -10.97
CA VAL A 90 -14.46 14.03 -12.14
C VAL A 90 -15.51 15.14 -12.06
N ASP A 91 -16.77 14.78 -11.82
CA ASP A 91 -17.87 15.75 -11.67
C ASP A 91 -17.60 16.73 -10.52
N GLY A 92 -17.08 16.24 -9.39
CA GLY A 92 -16.72 17.09 -8.25
C GLY A 92 -15.60 18.09 -8.56
N ILE A 93 -14.60 17.70 -9.34
CA ILE A 93 -13.52 18.61 -9.77
C ILE A 93 -14.08 19.68 -10.71
N ASP A 94 -14.93 19.30 -11.65
CA ASP A 94 -15.54 20.25 -12.60
C ASP A 94 -16.47 21.25 -11.89
N GLU A 95 -17.21 20.79 -10.87
CA GLU A 95 -18.01 21.67 -10.04
C GLU A 95 -17.16 22.66 -9.23
N ILE A 96 -16.03 22.22 -8.67
CA ILE A 96 -15.08 23.11 -7.99
C ILE A 96 -14.58 24.19 -8.95
N ARG A 97 -14.23 23.84 -10.19
CA ARG A 97 -13.79 24.80 -11.21
C ARG A 97 -14.89 25.80 -11.56
N ARG A 98 -16.13 25.33 -11.75
CA ARG A 98 -17.29 26.17 -12.03
C ARG A 98 -17.54 27.17 -10.91
N LEU A 99 -17.54 26.70 -9.66
CA LEU A 99 -17.75 27.54 -8.48
C LEU A 99 -16.62 28.56 -8.29
N LYS A 100 -15.38 28.19 -8.59
CA LYS A 100 -14.24 29.11 -8.55
C LYS A 100 -14.42 30.24 -9.56
N LEU A 101 -14.75 29.92 -10.80
CA LEU A 101 -15.03 30.93 -11.84
C LEU A 101 -16.18 31.87 -11.44
N GLU A 102 -17.24 31.30 -10.85
CA GLU A 102 -18.38 32.09 -10.35
C GLU A 102 -17.97 33.01 -9.19
N ALA A 103 -17.15 32.54 -8.25
CA ALA A 103 -16.64 33.34 -7.14
C ALA A 103 -15.73 34.48 -7.62
N GLU A 104 -14.84 34.20 -8.57
CA GLU A 104 -13.96 35.19 -9.20
C GLU A 104 -14.76 36.27 -9.93
N SER A 105 -15.84 35.89 -10.63
CA SER A 105 -16.75 36.85 -11.28
C SER A 105 -17.44 37.79 -10.28
N LYS A 106 -17.62 37.33 -9.04
CA LYS A 106 -18.17 38.10 -7.92
C LYS A 106 -17.10 38.89 -7.15
N GLY A 107 -15.84 38.84 -7.59
CA GLY A 107 -14.72 39.56 -6.99
C GLY A 107 -14.13 38.89 -5.75
N LEU A 108 -14.47 37.63 -5.48
CA LEU A 108 -13.89 36.85 -4.39
C LEU A 108 -12.62 36.15 -4.89
N GLN A 109 -11.47 36.46 -4.28
CA GLN A 109 -10.20 35.80 -4.59
C GLN A 109 -10.06 34.53 -3.73
N LEU A 110 -9.99 33.36 -4.36
CA LEU A 110 -9.82 32.06 -3.70
C LEU A 110 -8.36 31.61 -3.73
N SER A 111 -7.47 32.38 -3.08
CA SER A 111 -6.02 32.09 -3.02
C SER A 111 -5.68 30.78 -2.30
N ASP A 112 -6.54 30.35 -1.38
CA ASP A 112 -6.27 29.19 -0.52
C ASP A 112 -6.67 27.85 -1.19
N LEU A 113 -7.52 27.90 -2.22
CA LEU A 113 -7.81 26.75 -3.08
C LEU A 113 -6.83 26.81 -4.25
N GLY A 114 -5.69 26.13 -4.10
CA GLY A 114 -4.72 25.95 -5.18
C GLY A 114 -5.39 25.55 -6.49
N ASP A 115 -4.79 25.92 -7.63
CA ASP A 115 -5.37 25.63 -8.93
C ASP A 115 -5.44 24.11 -9.16
N LEU A 116 -6.65 23.54 -9.09
CA LEU A 116 -6.89 22.13 -9.40
C LEU A 116 -6.70 21.90 -10.90
N ASN A 117 -5.48 21.55 -11.27
CA ASN A 117 -5.09 21.27 -12.64
C ASN A 117 -5.40 19.81 -12.98
N ASP A 118 -5.65 19.54 -14.26
CA ASP A 118 -5.84 18.17 -14.76
C ASP A 118 -4.64 17.25 -14.47
N THR A 119 -3.47 17.82 -14.15
CA THR A 119 -2.26 17.08 -13.80
C THR A 119 -2.26 16.54 -12.37
N ASP A 120 -3.17 16.97 -11.51
CA ASP A 120 -3.12 16.70 -10.07
C ASP A 120 -3.79 15.37 -9.70
N TYR A 121 -4.76 14.90 -10.50
CA TYR A 121 -5.62 13.75 -10.16
C TYR A 121 -5.67 12.63 -11.21
N GLY A 122 -4.54 12.34 -11.86
CA GLY A 122 -4.45 11.31 -12.90
C GLY A 122 -4.32 11.89 -14.31
N GLY A 123 -4.23 11.03 -15.31
CA GLY A 123 -4.07 11.43 -16.72
C GLY A 123 -2.65 11.22 -17.27
N PRO A 124 -2.43 11.47 -18.58
CA PRO A 124 -1.18 11.10 -19.27
C PRO A 124 0.09 11.72 -18.70
N LYS A 125 -0.04 12.84 -17.99
CA LYS A 125 1.06 13.59 -17.36
C LYS A 125 1.17 13.37 -15.85
N TRP A 126 0.22 12.66 -15.23
CA TRP A 126 0.24 12.40 -13.79
C TRP A 126 1.36 11.41 -13.44
N ARG A 127 2.13 11.72 -12.38
CA ARG A 127 3.24 10.90 -11.91
C ARG A 127 3.08 10.62 -10.42
N GLN A 128 3.17 9.36 -10.01
CA GLN A 128 3.27 9.01 -8.59
C GLN A 128 4.65 9.39 -8.05
N PRO A 129 4.77 10.36 -7.13
CA PRO A 129 6.08 10.86 -6.68
C PRO A 129 6.97 9.79 -6.04
N HIS A 130 6.37 8.71 -5.52
CA HIS A 130 7.07 7.63 -4.83
C HIS A 130 7.41 6.43 -5.75
N LEU A 131 6.79 6.32 -6.93
CA LEU A 131 7.10 5.24 -7.87
C LEU A 131 8.44 5.42 -8.56
N ASP A 132 8.95 6.65 -8.63
CA ASP A 132 10.28 6.93 -9.18
C ASP A 132 11.37 6.12 -8.46
N LYS A 133 11.24 5.94 -7.13
CA LYS A 133 12.14 5.08 -6.35
C LYS A 133 11.99 3.60 -6.71
N TYR A 134 10.75 3.15 -6.89
CA TYR A 134 10.47 1.76 -7.28
C TYR A 134 11.05 1.45 -8.67
N TYR A 135 10.76 2.29 -9.68
CA TYR A 135 11.28 2.09 -11.03
C TYR A 135 12.80 2.24 -11.10
N LYS A 136 13.40 3.16 -10.33
CA LYS A 136 14.86 3.30 -10.21
C LYS A 136 15.51 2.08 -9.57
N ASN A 137 14.90 1.49 -8.55
CA ASN A 137 15.43 0.29 -7.91
C ASN A 137 15.21 -0.96 -8.78
N LYS A 138 14.10 -1.02 -9.51
CA LYS A 138 13.81 -2.09 -10.47
C LYS A 138 14.77 -2.03 -11.66
N SER A 139 15.05 -0.85 -12.21
CA SER A 139 16.03 -0.69 -13.30
C SER A 139 17.46 -0.99 -12.83
N LYS A 140 17.85 -0.55 -11.63
CA LYS A 140 19.13 -0.94 -11.01
C LYS A 140 19.25 -2.45 -10.77
N LYS A 141 18.16 -3.11 -10.41
CA LYS A 141 18.13 -4.57 -10.25
C LYS A 141 18.25 -5.27 -11.59
N ALA A 142 17.61 -4.76 -12.64
CA ALA A 142 17.73 -5.27 -14.00
C ALA A 142 19.13 -5.09 -14.60
N SER A 143 19.76 -3.92 -14.37
CA SER A 143 21.15 -3.68 -14.79
C SER A 143 22.15 -4.51 -13.99
N LYS A 144 21.84 -4.84 -12.73
CA LYS A 144 22.66 -5.72 -11.89
C LYS A 144 22.49 -7.20 -12.24
N SER A 145 21.32 -7.64 -12.72
CA SER A 145 21.09 -9.00 -13.18
C SER A 145 21.64 -9.28 -14.59
N GLY A 146 21.88 -8.23 -15.40
CA GLY A 146 22.51 -8.36 -16.71
C GLY A 146 24.05 -8.40 -16.71
N ASN A 147 24.70 -8.43 -15.54
CA ASN A 147 26.16 -8.46 -15.38
C ASN A 147 26.63 -9.69 -14.61
N VAL A 148 25.91 -10.82 -14.72
CA VAL A 148 26.44 -12.15 -14.40
C VAL A 148 26.97 -12.69 -15.72
N GLN A 149 28.28 -12.73 -15.80
CA GLN A 149 29.09 -13.13 -16.94
C GLN A 149 28.86 -14.62 -17.25
N ASP A 150 28.57 -14.92 -18.52
CA ASP A 150 28.64 -16.26 -19.09
C ASP A 150 30.13 -16.66 -19.15
N ASP A 151 30.59 -17.44 -18.17
CA ASP A 151 31.91 -18.09 -18.17
C ASP A 151 31.75 -19.49 -17.54
N ALA A 152 32.37 -20.49 -18.18
CA ALA A 152 32.41 -21.94 -17.92
C ALA A 152 31.37 -22.76 -18.73
N ASP A 153 31.72 -23.80 -19.50
CA ASP A 153 32.99 -24.47 -19.77
C ASP A 153 32.78 -25.35 -21.03
N GLY A 154 33.83 -25.64 -21.78
CA GLY A 154 33.76 -26.54 -22.93
C GLY A 154 33.91 -28.00 -22.49
N GLU A 155 33.08 -28.89 -23.05
CA GLU A 155 33.46 -30.30 -23.19
C GLU A 155 33.18 -30.75 -24.64
N ALA A 156 34.21 -31.37 -25.20
CA ALA A 156 34.21 -32.02 -26.50
C ALA A 156 33.49 -33.36 -26.40
N GLU A 157 32.71 -33.73 -27.41
CA GLU A 157 32.49 -35.15 -27.74
C GLU A 157 32.58 -35.36 -29.25
N ASP A 158 33.38 -36.37 -29.59
CA ASP A 158 33.56 -37.01 -30.88
C ASP A 158 32.24 -37.55 -31.45
N GLU A 159 32.08 -37.48 -32.78
CA GLU A 159 31.74 -38.62 -33.65
C GLU A 159 31.90 -38.26 -35.14
#